data_AF-A0A0G1HJU2-F1
#
_entry.id   AF-A0A0G1HJU2-F1
#
_cell.length_a   1.000
_cell.length_b   1.000
_cell.length_c   1.000
_cell.angle_alpha   90.00
_cell.angle_beta   90.00
_cell.angle_gamma   90.00
#
_symmetry.space_group_name_H-M   'P 1'
#
loop_
_entity.id
_entity.type
_entity.pdbx_description
1 polymer ?
#
loop_
_entity_poly.entity_id
_entity_poly.type
_entity_poly.pdbx_seq_one_letter_code
_entity_poly.pdbx_strand_id
1 'polypeptide(L)'
;MMENIEPPENLYRDILTRIGREKRRIARIQFALSGITAIVSVIALVPAGFYAFREFYQSEFYQYLSAIFSDGGIALAYWKEFLLSLAESAPLLESTILLSLIFVFMGTLKLAAESAKNFASPPRSIKLI
;
A
#
# COMPACT_ATOMS: atom_id res chain seq x y z
N MET A 1 41.19 -19.81 -37.74
CA MET A 1 41.90 -19.70 -36.45
C MET A 1 41.14 -18.64 -35.67
N MET A 2 40.31 -19.03 -34.68
CA MET A 2 39.58 -18.04 -33.87
C MET A 2 40.59 -17.42 -32.91
N GLU A 3 40.91 -16.16 -33.14
CA GLU A 3 41.75 -15.36 -32.26
C GLU A 3 41.04 -15.23 -30.91
N ASN A 4 41.60 -15.89 -29.90
CA ASN A 4 41.08 -15.84 -28.54
C ASN A 4 41.52 -14.51 -27.93
N ILE A 5 40.68 -13.49 -28.11
CA ILE A 5 40.88 -12.16 -27.53
C ILE A 5 40.57 -12.28 -26.04
N GLU A 6 41.61 -12.33 -25.21
CA GLU A 6 41.45 -12.30 -23.75
C GLU A 6 40.79 -10.98 -23.32
N PRO A 7 39.69 -11.04 -22.56
CA PRO A 7 39.00 -9.84 -22.13
C PRO A 7 39.89 -9.03 -21.16
N PRO A 8 39.85 -7.69 -21.22
CA PRO A 8 40.64 -6.86 -20.34
C PRO A 8 40.30 -7.13 -18.87
N GLU A 9 41.34 -7.25 -18.03
CA GLU A 9 41.28 -7.65 -16.62
C GLU A 9 40.29 -6.82 -15.76
N ASN A 10 40.00 -5.60 -16.21
CA ASN A 10 39.14 -4.64 -15.52
C ASN A 10 37.68 -4.64 -16.02
N LEU A 11 37.37 -5.32 -17.13
CA LEU A 11 36.05 -5.31 -17.76
C LEU A 11 34.97 -5.81 -16.80
N TYR A 12 35.27 -6.87 -16.06
CA TYR A 12 34.34 -7.45 -15.09
C TYR A 12 33.99 -6.48 -13.96
N ARG A 13 35.00 -5.77 -13.42
CA ARG A 13 34.80 -4.75 -12.38
C ARG A 13 33.99 -3.55 -12.91
N ASP A 14 34.27 -3.11 -14.12
CA ASP A 14 33.54 -2.00 -14.75
C ASP A 14 32.06 -2.34 -15.01
N ILE A 15 31.78 -3.57 -15.45
CA ILE A 15 30.39 -4.04 -15.62
C ILE A 15 29.68 -4.09 -14.26
N LEU A 16 30.31 -4.68 -13.22
CA LEU A 16 29.71 -4.77 -11.89
C LEU A 16 29.47 -3.38 -11.25
N THR A 17 30.39 -2.43 -11.41
CA THR A 17 30.23 -1.09 -10.86
C THR A 17 29.11 -0.32 -11.57
N ARG A 18 28.97 -0.46 -12.89
CA ARG A 18 27.84 0.11 -13.66
C ARG A 18 26.51 -0.49 -13.22
N ILE A 19 26.43 -1.82 -13.08
CA ILE A 19 25.23 -2.51 -12.57
C ILE A 19 24.88 -2.02 -11.16
N GLY A 20 25.88 -1.89 -10.29
CA GLY A 20 25.70 -1.40 -8.92
C GLY A 20 25.17 0.04 -8.87
N ARG A 21 25.68 0.93 -9.74
CA ARG A 21 25.20 2.32 -9.84
C ARG A 21 23.75 2.39 -10.31
N GLU A 22 23.37 1.61 -11.33
CA GLU A 22 21.99 1.59 -11.81
C GLU A 22 21.02 0.99 -10.80
N LYS A 23 21.40 -0.09 -10.11
CA LYS A 23 20.60 -0.65 -9.01
C LYS A 23 20.36 0.38 -7.90
N ARG A 24 21.38 1.16 -7.53
CA ARG A 24 21.26 2.24 -6.53
C ARG A 24 20.37 3.38 -7.02
N ARG A 25 20.44 3.73 -8.31
CA ARG A 25 19.59 4.76 -8.91
C ARG A 25 18.11 4.36 -8.87
N ILE A 26 17.80 3.13 -9.28
CA ILE A 26 16.44 2.58 -9.22
C ILE A 26 15.94 2.53 -7.78
N ALA A 27 16.75 2.03 -6.84
CA ALA A 27 16.38 1.98 -5.43
C ALA A 27 16.11 3.38 -4.82
N ARG A 28 16.91 4.40 -5.20
CA ARG A 28 16.70 5.78 -4.74
C ARG A 28 15.39 6.36 -5.27
N ILE A 29 15.07 6.12 -6.55
CA ILE A 29 13.82 6.58 -7.15
C ILE A 29 12.63 5.89 -6.49
N GLN A 30 12.70 4.57 -6.29
CA GLN A 30 11.65 3.81 -5.60
C GLN A 30 11.44 4.33 -4.18
N PHE A 31 12.52 4.56 -3.42
CA PHE A 31 12.43 5.12 -2.08
C PHE A 31 11.80 6.52 -2.06
N ALA A 32 12.21 7.40 -2.99
CA ALA A 32 11.64 8.74 -3.09
C ALA A 32 10.15 8.72 -3.44
N LEU A 33 9.75 7.89 -4.40
CA LEU A 33 8.35 7.71 -4.79
C LEU A 33 7.53 7.13 -3.64
N SER A 34 8.01 6.07 -2.97
CA SER A 34 7.32 5.49 -1.81
C SER A 34 7.17 6.50 -0.67
N GLY A 35 8.18 7.34 -0.43
CA GLY A 35 8.12 8.40 0.58
C GLY A 35 7.08 9.47 0.24
N ILE A 36 7.06 9.95 -1.01
CA ILE A 36 6.04 10.92 -1.47
C ILE A 36 4.64 10.32 -1.33
N THR A 37 4.43 9.10 -1.83
CA THR A 37 3.13 8.43 -1.75
C THR A 37 2.69 8.22 -0.30
N ALA A 38 3.61 7.87 0.61
CA ALA A 38 3.30 7.76 2.03
C ALA A 38 2.81 9.09 2.62
N ILE A 39 3.52 10.19 2.35
CA ILE A 39 3.14 11.53 2.82
C ILE A 39 1.76 11.93 2.27
N VAL A 40 1.55 11.77 0.96
CA VAL A 40 0.26 12.08 0.32
C VAL A 40 -0.86 11.24 0.92
N SER A 41 -0.63 9.94 1.17
CA SER A 41 -1.65 9.07 1.77
C SER A 41 -2.03 9.51 3.18
N VAL A 42 -1.07 9.94 4.01
CA VAL A 42 -1.34 10.45 5.37
C VAL A 42 -2.13 11.75 5.31
N ILE A 43 -1.74 12.68 4.42
CA ILE A 43 -2.44 13.95 4.24
C ILE A 43 -3.88 13.71 3.77
N ALA A 44 -4.08 12.76 2.85
CA ALA A 44 -5.40 12.42 2.33
C ALA A 44 -6.26 11.65 3.35
N LEU A 45 -5.65 10.92 4.29
CA LEU A 45 -6.36 10.13 5.30
C LEU A 45 -7.21 11.00 6.23
N VAL A 46 -6.72 12.18 6.59
CA VAL A 46 -7.41 13.10 7.51
C VAL A 46 -8.75 13.60 6.94
N PRO A 47 -8.81 14.26 5.77
CA PRO A 47 -10.08 14.70 5.18
C PRO A 47 -10.97 13.52 4.78
N ALA A 48 -10.40 12.40 4.29
CA ALA A 48 -11.17 11.20 3.99
C ALA A 48 -11.84 10.63 5.25
N GLY A 49 -11.13 10.64 6.39
CA GLY A 49 -11.67 10.25 7.69
C GLY A 49 -12.81 11.15 8.12
N PHE A 50 -12.62 12.48 8.08
CA PHE A 50 -13.69 13.42 8.40
C PHE A 50 -14.93 13.26 7.52
N TYR A 51 -14.72 13.09 6.21
CA TYR A 51 -15.81 12.90 5.25
C TYR A 51 -16.55 11.58 5.52
N ALA A 52 -15.82 10.48 5.73
CA ALA A 52 -16.42 9.19 6.09
C ALA A 52 -17.19 9.29 7.41
N PHE A 53 -16.62 9.88 8.45
CA PHE A 53 -17.32 10.05 9.73
C PHE A 53 -18.61 10.85 9.57
N ARG A 54 -18.56 11.97 8.85
CA ARG A 54 -19.77 12.78 8.60
C ARG A 54 -20.86 11.96 7.93
N GLU A 55 -20.50 11.18 6.92
CA GLU A 55 -21.47 10.41 6.15
C GLU A 55 -21.97 9.18 6.90
N PHE A 56 -21.15 8.61 7.79
CA PHE A 56 -21.61 7.61 8.76
C PHE A 56 -22.64 8.17 9.76
N TYR A 57 -22.53 9.44 10.17
CA TYR A 57 -23.51 10.09 11.05
C TYR A 57 -24.75 10.58 10.31
N GLN A 58 -24.61 10.99 9.05
CA GLN A 58 -25.73 11.42 8.22
C GLN A 58 -26.51 10.24 7.65
N SER A 59 -25.85 9.10 7.43
CA SER A 59 -26.52 7.88 7.01
C SER A 59 -27.28 7.25 8.16
N GLU A 60 -28.44 6.68 7.83
CA GLU A 60 -29.21 5.85 8.76
C GLU A 60 -28.56 4.47 8.98
N PHE A 61 -27.38 4.23 8.40
CA PHE A 61 -26.65 2.97 8.50
C PHE A 61 -26.44 2.53 9.95
N TYR A 62 -26.02 3.46 10.83
CA TYR A 62 -25.83 3.15 12.24
C TYR A 62 -27.14 2.77 12.93
N GLN A 63 -28.24 3.44 12.57
CA GLN A 63 -29.57 3.16 13.13
C GLN A 63 -30.02 1.76 12.72
N TYR A 64 -29.92 1.41 11.43
CA TYR A 64 -30.22 0.06 10.96
C TYR A 64 -29.32 -0.98 11.62
N LEU A 65 -28.00 -0.76 11.66
CA LEU A 65 -27.06 -1.69 12.29
C LEU A 65 -27.40 -1.92 13.78
N SER A 66 -27.76 -0.86 14.51
CA SER A 66 -28.16 -0.95 15.92
C SER A 66 -29.49 -1.69 16.12
N ALA A 67 -30.41 -1.62 15.15
CA ALA A 67 -31.71 -2.27 15.22
C ALA A 67 -31.61 -3.80 15.21
N ILE A 68 -30.56 -4.37 14.58
CA ILE A 68 -30.27 -5.81 14.63
C ILE A 68 -30.08 -6.29 16.06
N PHE A 69 -29.40 -5.49 16.87
CA PHE A 69 -29.07 -5.84 18.26
C PHE A 69 -30.19 -5.49 19.24
N SER A 70 -31.02 -4.49 18.92
CA SER A 70 -32.11 -4.04 19.78
C SER A 70 -33.40 -4.86 19.59
N ASP A 71 -33.80 -5.09 18.33
CA ASP A 71 -35.04 -5.79 17.96
C ASP A 71 -34.76 -6.96 16.98
N GLY A 72 -33.83 -7.83 17.38
CA GLY A 72 -33.35 -8.94 16.53
C GLY A 72 -34.45 -9.87 16.02
N GLY A 73 -35.59 -9.99 16.72
CA GLY A 73 -36.74 -10.78 16.27
C GLY A 73 -37.41 -10.20 15.01
N ILE A 74 -37.53 -8.88 14.91
CA ILE A 74 -38.09 -8.18 13.74
C ILE A 74 -37.06 -8.16 12.61
N ALA A 75 -35.79 -7.93 12.94
CA ALA A 75 -34.70 -7.98 11.97
C ALA A 75 -34.57 -9.35 11.28
N LEU A 76 -34.79 -10.46 12.00
CA LEU A 76 -34.79 -11.81 11.42
C LEU A 76 -36.04 -12.08 10.57
N ALA A 77 -37.20 -11.58 10.98
CA ALA A 77 -38.44 -11.74 10.21
C ALA A 77 -38.38 -11.04 8.84
N TYR A 78 -37.70 -9.90 8.75
CA TYR A 78 -37.53 -9.10 7.55
C TYR A 78 -36.06 -8.98 7.11
N TRP A 79 -35.29 -10.05 7.28
CA TRP A 79 -33.84 -10.03 7.08
C TRP A 79 -33.43 -9.56 5.68
N LYS A 80 -34.25 -9.83 4.66
CA LYS A 80 -33.96 -9.46 3.28
C LYS A 80 -34.13 -7.96 3.05
N GLU A 81 -35.27 -7.40 3.46
CA GLU A 81 -35.57 -5.97 3.37
C GLU A 81 -34.62 -5.15 4.25
N PHE A 82 -34.28 -5.70 5.41
CA PHE A 82 -33.32 -5.13 6.33
C PHE A 82 -31.90 -5.08 5.73
N LEU A 83 -31.39 -6.17 5.15
CA LEU A 83 -30.09 -6.18 4.48
C LEU A 83 -30.05 -5.22 3.28
N LEU A 84 -31.14 -5.11 2.53
CA LEU A 84 -31.24 -4.17 1.42
C LEU A 84 -31.14 -2.72 1.92
N SER A 85 -31.91 -2.37 2.96
CA SER A 85 -31.88 -1.03 3.57
C SER A 85 -30.52 -0.71 4.19
N LEU A 86 -29.87 -1.70 4.81
CA LEU A 86 -28.52 -1.57 5.35
C LEU A 86 -27.48 -1.35 4.23
N ALA A 87 -27.63 -2.03 3.09
CA ALA A 87 -26.75 -1.85 1.95
C ALA A 87 -26.96 -0.49 1.25
N GLU A 88 -28.20 -0.02 1.14
CA GLU A 88 -28.54 1.29 0.56
C GLU A 88 -28.09 2.46 1.43
N SER A 89 -28.16 2.30 2.76
CA SER A 89 -27.70 3.33 3.69
C SER A 89 -26.19 3.33 3.93
N ALA A 90 -25.47 2.29 3.50
CA ALA A 90 -24.04 2.19 3.73
C ALA A 90 -23.26 3.27 2.95
N PRO A 91 -22.36 4.03 3.59
CA PRO A 91 -21.47 4.98 2.91
C PRO A 91 -20.33 4.23 2.21
N LEU A 92 -20.67 3.51 1.13
CA LEU A 92 -19.78 2.59 0.42
C LEU A 92 -18.61 3.32 -0.23
N LEU A 93 -18.85 4.49 -0.82
CA LEU A 93 -17.81 5.26 -1.51
C LEU A 93 -16.76 5.77 -0.53
N GLU A 94 -17.20 6.36 0.56
CA GLU A 94 -16.39 6.92 1.63
C GLU A 94 -15.53 5.83 2.29
N SER A 95 -16.18 4.71 2.61
CA SER A 95 -15.52 3.54 3.17
C SER A 95 -14.47 2.98 2.21
N THR A 96 -14.78 2.91 0.91
CA THR A 96 -13.85 2.41 -0.11
C THR A 96 -12.63 3.33 -0.25
N ILE A 97 -12.83 4.64 -0.27
CA ILE A 97 -11.72 5.63 -0.34
C ILE A 97 -10.83 5.51 0.90
N LEU A 98 -11.43 5.48 2.10
CA LEU A 98 -10.70 5.37 3.36
C LEU A 98 -9.88 4.07 3.42
N LEU A 99 -10.50 2.93 3.10
CA LEU A 99 -9.81 1.64 3.06
C LEU A 99 -8.68 1.64 2.02
N SER A 100 -8.92 2.19 0.83
CA SER A 100 -7.90 2.29 -0.22
C SER A 100 -6.69 3.09 0.24
N LEU A 101 -6.90 4.22 0.92
CA LEU A 101 -5.83 5.04 1.48
C LEU A 101 -5.05 4.29 2.57
N ILE A 102 -5.73 3.54 3.43
CA ILE A 102 -5.08 2.68 4.44
C ILE A 102 -4.22 1.62 3.76
N PHE A 103 -4.73 0.94 2.74
CA PHE A 103 -3.98 -0.08 1.99
C PHE A 103 -2.75 0.50 1.29
N VAL A 104 -2.89 1.67 0.65
CA VAL A 104 -1.76 2.38 0.02
C VAL A 104 -0.71 2.76 1.07
N PHE A 105 -1.15 3.28 2.22
CA PHE A 105 -0.24 3.61 3.32
C PHE A 105 0.50 2.38 3.85
N MET A 106 -0.20 1.26 4.09
CA MET A 106 0.44 0.00 4.50
C MET A 106 1.41 -0.53 3.44
N GLY A 107 1.04 -0.48 2.17
CA GLY A 107 1.90 -0.90 1.05
C GLY A 107 3.17 -0.06 0.94
N THR A 108 3.04 1.27 1.08
CA THR A 108 4.20 2.17 1.06
C THR A 108 5.12 1.98 2.26
N LEU A 109 4.58 1.72 3.46
CA LEU A 109 5.38 1.36 4.63
C LEU A 109 6.17 0.07 4.42
N LYS A 110 5.55 -0.96 3.82
CA LYS A 110 6.25 -2.22 3.51
C LYS A 110 7.42 -1.99 2.54
N LEU A 111 7.18 -1.24 1.46
CA LEU A 111 8.22 -0.91 0.47
C LEU A 111 9.35 -0.07 1.07
N ALA A 112 9.01 0.88 1.95
CA ALA A 112 9.99 1.67 2.67
C ALA A 112 10.84 0.80 3.61
N ALA A 113 10.23 -0.15 4.32
CA ALA A 113 10.92 -1.08 5.21
C ALA A 113 11.86 -2.05 4.43
N GLU A 114 11.42 -2.56 3.28
CA GLU A 114 12.25 -3.38 2.40
C GLU A 114 13.42 -2.58 1.81
N SER A 115 13.16 -1.35 1.38
CA SER A 115 14.21 -0.44 0.88
C SER A 115 15.24 -0.11 1.94
N ALA A 116 14.82 0.10 3.19
CA ALA A 116 15.72 0.35 4.32
C ALA A 116 16.59 -0.89 4.65
N LYS A 117 16.01 -2.10 4.64
CA LYS A 117 16.76 -3.35 4.86
C LYS A 117 17.82 -3.58 3.79
N ASN A 118 17.50 -3.31 2.52
CA ASN A 118 18.43 -3.44 1.41
C ASN A 118 19.58 -2.42 1.47
N PHE A 119 19.35 -1.26 2.10
CA PHE A 119 20.38 -0.25 2.32
C PHE A 119 21.30 -0.56 3.52
N ALA A 120 20.74 -1.17 4.57
CA ALA A 120 21.47 -1.56 5.77
C ALA A 120 22.26 -2.88 5.62
N SER A 121 21.88 -3.72 4.65
CA SER A 121 22.61 -4.96 4.37
C SER A 121 23.91 -4.65 3.63
N PRO A 122 25.09 -5.07 4.13
CA PRO A 122 26.34 -4.89 3.41
C PRO A 122 26.24 -5.54 2.03
N PRO A 123 26.90 -4.98 1.00
CA PRO A 123 26.88 -5.57 -0.33
C PRO A 123 27.31 -7.02 -0.19
N ARG A 124 26.45 -7.96 -0.61
CA ARG A 124 26.79 -9.39 -0.68
C ARG A 124 28.10 -9.47 -1.45
N SER A 125 29.20 -9.70 -0.73
CA SER A 125 30.47 -10.06 -1.33
C SER A 125 30.17 -11.33 -2.12
N ILE A 126 30.13 -11.21 -3.44
CA ILE A 126 30.17 -12.36 -4.33
C ILE A 126 31.44 -13.09 -3.92
N LYS A 127 31.29 -14.25 -3.27
CA LYS A 127 32.43 -15.10 -2.93
C LYS A 127 33.11 -15.45 -4.24
N LEU A 128 34.29 -14.85 -4.47
CA LEU A 128 35.24 -15.28 -5.47
C LEU A 128 35.59 -16.73 -5.14
N ILE A 129 35.22 -17.64 -6.04
CA ILE A 129 35.86 -18.95 -6.21
C ILE A 129 36.87 -18.75 -7.34
#